data_AF-A0A948DG90-F1
#
_entry.id   AF-A0A948DG90-F1
#
_cell.length_a   1.000
_cell.length_b   1.000
_cell.length_c   1.000
_cell.angle_alpha   90.00
_cell.angle_beta   90.00
_cell.angle_gamma   90.00
#
_symmetry.space_group_name_H-M   'P 1'
#
loop_
_entity.id
_entity.type
_entity.pdbx_description
1 polymer ?
#
loop_
_entity_poly.entity_id
_entity_poly.type
_entity_poly.pdbx_seq_one_letter_code
_entity_poly.pdbx_strand_id
1 'polypeptide(L)' 'MTKVKVRHGESLDQALRRFNKEVLRAGILQELKDREHYVKPSEVKRRKSKELKRRFYLERNK' A
#
# COMPACT_ATOMS: atom_id res chain seq x y z
N MET A 1 1.74 -7.41 9.39
CA MET A 1 1.06 -6.71 10.50
C MET A 1 1.95 -5.56 10.95
N THR A 2 1.44 -4.33 10.96
CA THR A 2 2.20 -3.12 11.32
C THR A 2 2.00 -2.77 12.79
N LYS A 3 3.08 -2.51 13.53
CA LYS A 3 3.03 -2.11 14.95
C LYS A 3 3.79 -0.80 15.11
N VAL A 4 3.10 0.25 15.54
CA VAL A 4 3.71 1.55 15.85
C VAL A 4 3.69 1.74 17.36
N LYS A 5 4.88 1.90 17.97
CA LYS A 5 5.00 2.32 19.37
C LYS A 5 4.88 3.85 19.44
N VAL A 6 4.04 4.33 20.37
CA VAL A 6 3.90 5.75 20.67
C VAL A 6 5.18 6.24 21.34
N ARG A 7 5.72 7.38 20.90
CA ARG A 7 6.93 7.97 21.48
C ARG A 7 6.56 8.86 22.66
N HIS A 8 7.51 9.06 23.58
CA HIS A 8 7.30 9.97 24.72
C HIS A 8 7.16 11.42 24.21
N GLY A 9 6.08 12.11 24.61
CA GLY A 9 5.77 13.47 24.14
C GLY A 9 5.02 13.56 22.79
N GLU A 10 4.61 12.43 22.20
CA GLU A 10 3.84 12.43 20.96
C GLU A 10 2.33 12.51 21.24
N SER A 11 1.61 13.34 20.47
CA SER A 11 0.13 13.34 20.49
C SER A 11 -0.43 12.08 19.84
N LEU A 12 -1.56 11.59 20.34
CA LEU A 12 -2.27 10.44 19.79
C LEU A 12 -2.54 10.59 18.28
N ASP A 13 -2.87 11.80 17.81
CA ASP A 13 -3.13 12.06 16.39
C ASP A 13 -1.87 11.84 15.52
N GLN A 14 -0.70 12.23 16.02
CA GLN A 14 0.57 12.02 15.31
C GLN A 14 0.93 10.54 15.22
N ALA A 15 0.71 9.79 16.30
CA ALA A 15 0.91 8.34 16.31
C ALA A 15 -0.04 7.63 15.32
N LEU A 16 -1.31 8.06 15.25
CA LEU A 16 -2.29 7.53 14.31
C LEU A 16 -1.93 7.83 12.85
N ARG A 17 -1.44 9.04 12.54
CA ARG A 17 -0.96 9.38 11.19
C ARG A 17 0.22 8.50 10.78
N ARG A 18 1.17 8.26 11.67
CA ARG A 18 2.29 7.33 11.40
C ARG A 18 1.79 5.91 11.18
N PHE A 19 0.86 5.45 12.02
CA PHE A 19 0.25 4.13 11.86
C PHE A 19 -0.43 3.98 10.50
N ASN A 20 -1.27 4.93 10.11
CA ASN A 20 -1.95 4.92 8.81
C ASN A 20 -0.94 4.92 7.65
N LYS A 21 0.14 5.71 7.74
CA LYS A 21 1.20 5.72 6.74
C LYS A 21 1.93 4.37 6.65
N GLU A 22 2.22 3.74 7.79
CA GLU A 22 2.86 2.41 7.83
C GLU A 22 1.91 1.33 7.29
N VAL A 23 0.61 1.38 7.58
CA VAL A 23 -0.41 0.46 7.02
C VAL A 23 -0.50 0.60 5.50
N LEU A 24 -0.52 1.83 4.99
CA LEU A 24 -0.54 2.10 3.56
C LEU A 24 0.76 1.63 2.89
N ARG A 25 1.91 1.88 3.51
CA ARG A 25 3.22 1.43 3.01
C ARG A 25 3.35 -0.09 3.00
N ALA A 26 2.80 -0.76 4.00
CA ALA A 26 2.77 -2.21 4.08
C ALA A 26 1.81 -2.84 3.07
N GLY A 27 0.97 -2.05 2.37
CA GLY A 27 0.09 -2.55 1.32
C GLY A 27 -1.04 -3.46 1.81
N ILE A 28 -1.29 -3.52 3.13
CA ILE A 28 -2.24 -4.46 3.74
C ILE A 28 -3.64 -4.31 3.16
N LEU A 29 -4.09 -3.07 2.92
CA LEU A 29 -5.39 -2.78 2.33
C LEU A 29 -5.49 -3.20 0.86
N GLN A 30 -4.38 -3.12 0.12
CA GLN A 30 -4.31 -3.55 -1.28
C GLN A 30 -4.35 -5.09 -1.36
N GLU A 31 -3.59 -5.75 -0.48
CA GLU A 31 -3.56 -7.21 -0.35
C GLU A 31 -4.93 -7.79 0.02
N LEU A 32 -5.66 -7.15 0.94
CA LEU A 32 -7.02 -7.52 1.31
C LEU A 32 -7.95 -7.52 0.09
N LYS A 33 -7.95 -6.43 -0.70
CA LYS A 33 -8.76 -6.32 -1.92
C LYS A 33 -8.38 -7.34 -2.98
N ASP A 34 -7.09 -7.62 -3.14
CA ASP A 34 -6.62 -8.58 -4.13
C ASP A 34 -6.91 -10.04 -3.74
N ARG A 35 -7.17 -10.30 -2.44
CA ARG A 35 -7.55 -11.62 -1.90
C ARG A 35 -9.06 -11.83 -1.76
N GLU A 36 -9.86 -10.77 -1.87
CA GLU A 36 -11.32 -10.84 -1.67
C GLU A 36 -11.99 -11.79 -2.67
N HIS A 37 -11.46 -11.87 -3.89
CA HIS A 37 -11.97 -12.77 -4.93
C HIS A 37 -10.82 -13.49 -5.63
N TYR A 38 -11.10 -14.72 -6.11
CA TYR A 38 -10.15 -15.42 -6.95
C TYR A 38 -9.97 -14.68 -8.28
N VAL A 39 -8.71 -14.39 -8.61
CA VAL A 39 -8.32 -13.80 -9.89
C VAL A 39 -7.40 -14.77 -10.61
N LYS A 40 -7.71 -15.06 -11.88
CA LYS A 40 -6.88 -15.96 -12.71
C LYS A 40 -5.43 -15.45 -12.75
N PRO A 41 -4.40 -16.34 -12.68
CA PRO A 41 -3.01 -15.92 -12.69
C PRO A 41 -2.60 -15.02 -13.86
N SER A 42 -3.24 -15.19 -15.03
CA SER A 42 -3.02 -14.33 -16.21
C SER A 42 -3.47 -12.89 -15.98
N GLU A 43 -4.60 -12.69 -15.29
CA GLU A 43 -5.15 -11.37 -14.97
C GLU A 43 -4.29 -10.65 -13.93
N VAL A 44 -3.77 -11.38 -12.93
CA VAL A 44 -2.81 -10.84 -11.97
C VAL A 44 -1.55 -10.33 -12.66
N LYS A 45 -0.97 -11.14 -13.58
CA LYS A 45 0.20 -10.74 -14.38
C LYS A 45 -0.10 -9.51 -15.24
N ARG A 46 -1.28 -9.46 -15.87
CA ARG A 46 -1.72 -8.34 -16.71
C ARG A 46 -1.86 -7.04 -15.90
N ARG A 47 -2.52 -7.10 -14.74
CA ARG A 47 -2.66 -5.95 -13.82
C ARG A 47 -1.30 -5.43 -13.37
N LYS A 48 -0.40 -6.31 -12.93
CA LYS A 48 0.96 -5.94 -12.48
C LYS A 48 1.75 -5.22 -13.57
N SER A 49 1.73 -5.72 -14.80
CA SER A 49 2.42 -5.09 -15.94
C SER A 49 1.83 -3.72 -16.29
N LYS A 50 0.50 -3.55 -16.22
CA LYS A 50 -0.16 -2.26 -16.47
C LYS A 50 0.20 -1.23 -15.40
N GLU A 51 0.25 -1.65 -14.14
CA GLU A 51 0.61 -0.79 -13.01
C GLU A 51 2.07 -0.31 -13.13
N LEU A 52 3.01 -1.22 -13.45
CA LEU A 52 4.41 -0.86 -13.68
C LEU A 52 4.56 0.14 -14.83
N LYS A 53 3.92 -0.11 -15.98
CA LYS A 53 3.93 0.82 -17.12
C LYS A 53 3.39 2.20 -16.75
N ARG A 54 2.28 2.25 -16.00
CA ARG A 54 1.71 3.51 -15.50
C ARG A 54 2.71 4.23 -14.59
N ARG A 55 3.37 3.51 -13.68
CA ARG A 55 4.37 4.09 -12.78
C ARG A 55 5.56 4.68 -13.54
N PHE A 56 6.13 3.94 -14.48
CA PHE A 56 7.23 4.43 -15.33
C PHE A 56 6.82 5.66 -16.14
N TYR A 57 5.60 5.68 -16.68
CA TYR A 57 5.08 6.85 -17.38
C TYR A 57 5.00 8.07 -16.46
N LEU A 58 4.49 7.91 -15.24
CA LEU A 58 4.40 9.01 -14.28
C LEU A 58 5.77 9.48 -13.81
N GLU A 59 6.73 8.58 -13.59
CA GLU A 59 8.11 8.92 -13.21
C GLU A 59 8.85 9.66 -14.33
N ARG A 60 8.58 9.32 -15.61
CA ARG A 60 9.21 9.98 -16.76
C ARG A 60 8.68 11.39 -17.06
N ASN A 61 7.43 11.67 -16.69
CA ASN A 61 6.77 12.97 -16.93
C ASN A 61 6.73 13.85 -15.66
N LYS A 62 7.57 13.55 -14.67
CA LYS A 62 7.69 14.30 -13.42
C LYS A 62 8.98 15.10 -13.43
#